data_AF-A0AAD3S8Z6-F1
#
_entry.id   AF-A0AAD3S8Z6-F1
#
_cell.length_a   1.000
_cell.length_b   1.000
_cell.length_c   1.000
_cell.angle_alpha   90.00
_cell.angle_beta   90.00
_cell.angle_gamma   90.00
#
_symmetry.space_group_name_H-M   'P 1'
#
loop_
_entity.id
_entity.type
_entity.pdbx_description
1 polymer ?
#
loop_
_entity_poly.entity_id
_entity_poly.type
_entity_poly.pdbx_seq_one_letter_code
_entity_poly.pdbx_strand_id
1 'polypeptide(L)'
;MANGIPPGGQLTMTTEVENFPGFPDGIVGIELTNRFRKQSARFGTDIITEIVNGVYFSVKPFKVFTNSKSVLADAVVVATGAVAKRLDFLGKTVSGTEESPPALCATAPPDIPQ
;
A
#
# COMPACT_ATOMS: atom_id res chain seq x y z
N MET A 1 1.60 -10.48 3.73
CA MET A 1 1.25 -9.04 3.79
C MET A 1 2.33 -8.33 4.58
N ALA A 2 2.82 -7.18 4.13
CA ALA A 2 3.81 -6.40 4.86
C ALA A 2 3.08 -5.43 5.79
N ASN A 3 3.28 -5.50 7.11
CA ASN A 3 2.58 -4.70 8.11
C ASN A 3 1.03 -4.72 7.98
N GLY A 4 0.45 -5.86 7.59
CA GLY A 4 -0.99 -6.00 7.39
C GLY A 4 -1.54 -5.40 6.08
N ILE A 5 -0.69 -4.79 5.24
CA ILE A 5 -1.07 -4.21 3.96
C ILE A 5 -0.81 -5.24 2.83
N PRO A 6 -1.80 -5.51 1.94
CA PRO A 6 -1.60 -6.39 0.81
C PRO A 6 -0.74 -5.72 -0.29
N PRO A 7 -0.17 -6.50 -1.23
CA PRO A 7 0.54 -5.94 -2.37
C PRO A 7 -0.33 -4.92 -3.12
N GLY A 8 0.22 -3.73 -3.37
CA GLY A 8 -0.53 -2.58 -3.92
C GLY A 8 -0.57 -1.39 -2.97
N GLY A 9 -0.28 -1.58 -1.68
CA GLY A 9 -0.20 -0.49 -0.71
C GLY A 9 -1.58 -0.10 -0.16
N GLN A 10 -1.66 0.99 0.60
CA GLN A 10 -2.89 1.39 1.30
C GLN A 10 -4.11 1.61 0.38
N LEU A 11 -3.88 1.96 -0.90
CA LEU A 11 -4.97 2.17 -1.87
C LEU A 11 -5.83 0.92 -2.08
N THR A 12 -5.32 -0.28 -1.80
CA THR A 12 -6.12 -1.51 -1.90
C THR A 12 -7.23 -1.59 -0.85
N MET A 13 -7.17 -0.76 0.20
CA MET A 13 -8.12 -0.74 1.31
C MET A 13 -9.15 0.38 1.17
N THR A 14 -9.04 1.19 0.10
CA THR A 14 -9.98 2.25 -0.27
C THR A 14 -10.94 1.75 -1.35
N THR A 15 -12.20 2.18 -1.25
CA THR A 15 -13.25 1.87 -2.22
C THR A 15 -13.10 2.71 -3.50
N GLU A 16 -12.96 4.03 -3.38
CA GLU A 16 -12.90 4.95 -4.52
C GLU A 16 -11.77 5.98 -4.42
N VAL A 17 -11.15 6.29 -5.56
CA VAL A 17 -10.09 7.28 -5.72
C VAL A 17 -10.52 8.27 -6.79
N GLU A 18 -10.82 9.50 -6.38
CA GLU A 18 -11.31 10.57 -7.28
C GLU A 18 -10.24 11.61 -7.62
N ASN A 19 -9.18 11.67 -6.81
CA ASN A 19 -8.14 12.70 -6.90
C ASN A 19 -6.87 12.23 -7.63
N PHE A 20 -6.92 11.09 -8.32
CA PHE A 20 -5.83 10.63 -9.17
C PHE A 20 -6.09 11.07 -10.64
N PRO A 21 -5.22 11.91 -11.23
CA PRO A 21 -5.47 12.45 -12.57
C PRO A 21 -5.52 11.34 -13.63
N GLY A 22 -6.42 11.51 -14.61
CA GLY A 22 -6.64 10.53 -15.69
C GLY A 22 -7.87 9.64 -15.48
N PHE A 23 -8.60 9.80 -14.38
CA PHE A 23 -9.85 9.08 -14.06
C PHE A 23 -10.96 10.10 -13.73
N PRO A 24 -11.62 10.69 -14.75
CA PRO A 24 -12.63 11.72 -14.53
C PRO A 24 -13.85 11.22 -13.75
N ASP A 25 -14.17 9.92 -13.87
CA ASP A 25 -15.26 9.27 -13.15
C ASP A 25 -14.78 8.55 -11.87
N GLY A 26 -13.54 8.83 -11.43
CA GLY A 26 -12.88 8.10 -10.34
C GLY A 26 -12.45 6.68 -10.73
N ILE A 27 -11.78 5.98 -9.80
CA ILE A 27 -11.35 4.59 -9.97
C ILE A 27 -11.28 3.86 -8.63
N VAL A 28 -11.63 2.58 -8.62
CA VAL A 28 -11.46 1.72 -7.43
C VAL A 28 -9.97 1.55 -7.11
N GLY A 29 -9.58 1.71 -5.85
CA GLY A 29 -8.17 1.68 -5.44
C GLY A 29 -7.44 0.38 -5.78
N ILE A 30 -8.12 -0.77 -5.65
CA ILE A 30 -7.61 -2.08 -6.09
C ILE A 30 -7.36 -2.11 -7.60
N GLU A 31 -8.26 -1.55 -8.41
CA GLU A 31 -8.10 -1.53 -9.87
C GLU A 31 -6.95 -0.61 -10.29
N LEU A 32 -6.81 0.56 -9.65
CA LEU A 32 -5.71 1.49 -9.90
C LEU A 32 -4.34 0.83 -9.63
N THR A 33 -4.19 0.17 -8.48
CA THR A 33 -2.94 -0.51 -8.11
C THR A 33 -2.62 -1.71 -9.01
N ASN A 34 -3.64 -2.44 -9.47
CA ASN A 34 -3.48 -3.50 -10.47
C ASN A 34 -2.98 -2.95 -11.82
N ARG A 35 -3.47 -1.78 -12.26
CA ARG A 35 -2.97 -1.12 -13.47
C ARG A 35 -1.49 -0.76 -13.34
N PHE A 36 -1.07 -0.23 -12.20
CA PHE A 36 0.36 0.04 -11.94
C PHE A 36 1.20 -1.22 -11.96
N ARG A 37 0.74 -2.32 -11.35
CA ARG A 37 1.44 -3.60 -11.38
C ARG A 37 1.64 -4.10 -12.81
N LYS A 38 0.58 -4.07 -13.63
CA LYS A 38 0.63 -4.48 -15.05
C LYS A 38 1.56 -3.57 -15.86
N GLN A 39 1.52 -2.26 -15.64
CA GLN A 39 2.40 -1.30 -16.30
C GLN A 39 3.87 -1.57 -15.99
N SER A 40 4.22 -1.79 -14.72
CA SER A 40 5.58 -2.15 -14.31
C SER A 40 6.05 -3.45 -14.97
N ALA A 41 5.22 -4.49 -14.96
CA ALA A 41 5.54 -5.77 -15.60
C ALA A 41 5.74 -5.61 -17.12
N ARG A 42 4.96 -4.76 -17.79
CA ARG A 42 5.08 -4.49 -19.24
C ARG A 42 6.45 -3.93 -19.62
N PHE A 43 7.09 -3.16 -18.75
CA PHE A 43 8.43 -2.60 -18.99
C PHE A 43 9.57 -3.48 -18.50
N GLY A 44 9.28 -4.72 -18.07
CA GLY A 44 10.30 -5.70 -17.70
C GLY A 44 10.72 -5.70 -16.23
N THR A 45 9.97 -5.02 -15.36
CA THR A 45 10.21 -5.13 -13.91
C THR A 45 9.94 -6.56 -13.43
N ASP A 46 10.94 -7.20 -12.82
CA ASP A 46 10.74 -8.47 -12.12
C ASP A 46 10.07 -8.22 -10.76
N ILE A 47 8.83 -8.69 -10.63
CA ILE A 47 8.00 -8.43 -9.44
C ILE A 47 7.95 -9.68 -8.57
N ILE A 48 8.66 -9.62 -7.46
CA ILE A 48 8.70 -10.71 -6.49
C ILE A 48 7.75 -10.36 -5.34
N THR A 49 6.72 -11.19 -5.17
CA THR A 49 5.73 -11.02 -4.10
C THR A 49 6.24 -11.61 -2.78
N GLU A 50 7.25 -10.97 -2.20
CA GLU A 50 7.87 -11.36 -0.92
C GLU A 50 8.09 -10.15 -0.01
N ILE A 51 8.29 -10.40 1.28
CA ILE A 51 8.66 -9.38 2.26
C ILE A 51 10.18 -9.34 2.38
N VAL A 52 10.75 -8.14 2.25
CA VAL A 52 12.17 -7.89 2.54
C VAL A 52 12.34 -7.82 4.05
N ASN A 53 13.23 -8.66 4.59
CA ASN A 53 13.51 -8.73 6.02
C ASN A 53 14.60 -7.76 6.45
N GLY A 54 15.51 -7.40 5.54
CA GLY A 54 16.57 -6.45 5.82
C GLY A 54 17.45 -6.14 4.62
N VAL A 55 18.29 -5.12 4.80
CA VAL A 55 19.24 -4.62 3.80
C VAL A 55 20.56 -4.28 4.47
N TYR A 56 21.67 -4.68 3.86
CA TYR A 56 23.01 -4.28 4.28
C TYR A 56 23.51 -3.11 3.44
N PHE A 57 23.43 -1.89 3.99
CA PHE A 57 23.89 -0.66 3.32
C PHE A 57 25.39 -0.36 3.52
N SER A 58 26.07 -1.10 4.39
CA SER A 58 27.51 -0.93 4.65
C SER A 58 28.41 -1.59 3.60
N VAL A 59 27.86 -2.47 2.77
CA VAL A 59 28.60 -3.23 1.75
C VAL A 59 28.07 -2.91 0.35
N LYS A 60 28.95 -2.91 -0.65
CA LYS A 60 28.60 -2.71 -2.07
C LYS A 60 29.05 -3.90 -2.93
N PRO A 61 28.20 -4.42 -3.83
CA PRO A 61 26.79 -4.04 -4.06
C PRO A 61 25.94 -4.32 -2.81
N PHE A 62 24.87 -3.54 -2.62
CA PHE A 62 23.98 -3.68 -1.47
C PHE A 62 23.32 -5.05 -1.48
N LYS A 63 23.21 -5.66 -0.30
CA LYS A 63 22.57 -6.97 -0.15
C LYS A 63 21.21 -6.82 0.50
N VAL A 64 20.16 -7.16 -0.25
CA VAL A 64 18.76 -7.21 0.20
C VAL A 64 18.40 -8.68 0.41
N PHE A 65 17.73 -9.03 1.51
CA PHE A 65 17.35 -10.41 1.77
C PHE A 65 15.89 -10.55 2.20
N THR A 66 15.27 -11.64 1.77
CA THR A 66 13.93 -12.10 2.14
C THR A 66 14.06 -13.42 2.90
N ASN A 67 12.95 -14.10 3.18
CA ASN A 67 12.97 -15.43 3.81
C ASN A 67 13.57 -16.52 2.90
N SER A 68 13.41 -16.37 1.60
CA SER A 68 13.72 -17.40 0.60
C SER A 68 14.97 -17.08 -0.22
N LYS A 69 15.40 -15.82 -0.30
CA LYS A 69 16.48 -15.41 -1.21
C LYS A 69 17.23 -14.15 -0.77
N SER A 70 18.33 -13.89 -1.46
CA SER A 70 19.06 -12.63 -1.39
C SER A 70 19.30 -12.06 -2.78
N VAL A 71 19.15 -10.74 -2.90
CA VAL A 71 19.39 -9.97 -4.13
C VAL A 71 20.54 -9.00 -3.88
N LEU A 72 21.48 -8.94 -4.82
CA LEU A 72 22.53 -7.93 -4.85
C LEU A 72 22.09 -6.81 -5.79
N ALA A 73 22.25 -5.56 -5.36
CA ALA A 73 21.86 -4.39 -6.14
C ALA A 73 22.83 -3.23 -5.94
N ASP A 74 23.16 -2.52 -7.01
CA ASP A 74 24.02 -1.33 -6.93
C ASP A 74 23.33 -0.13 -6.29
N ALA A 75 21.99 -0.08 -6.41
CA ALA A 75 21.13 0.94 -5.81
C ALA A 75 19.86 0.29 -5.24
N VAL A 76 19.31 0.90 -4.18
CA VAL A 76 18.08 0.44 -3.52
C VAL A 76 17.14 1.63 -3.35
N VAL A 77 15.90 1.49 -3.85
CA VAL A 77 14.82 2.48 -3.65
C VAL A 77 13.88 1.97 -2.56
N VAL A 78 13.77 2.72 -1.46
CA VAL A 78 12.88 2.37 -0.34
C VAL A 78 11.53 3.06 -0.54
N ALA A 79 10.53 2.27 -0.96
CA ALA A 79 9.14 2.71 -1.18
C ALA A 79 8.14 1.86 -0.37
N THR A 80 8.48 1.52 0.87
CA THR A 80 7.68 0.63 1.74
C THR A 80 6.39 1.26 2.28
N GLY A 81 6.14 2.53 1.97
CA GLY A 81 4.98 3.28 2.46
C GLY A 81 5.02 3.51 3.97
N ALA A 82 3.84 3.72 4.54
CA ALA A 82 3.61 3.89 5.98
C ALA A 82 2.30 3.20 6.39
N VAL A 83 2.00 3.16 7.68
CA VAL A 83 0.71 2.68 8.22
C VAL A 83 0.22 3.71 9.24
N ALA A 84 -1.07 4.06 9.19
CA ALA A 84 -1.67 4.97 10.16
C ALA A 84 -1.70 4.32 11.56
N LYS A 85 -1.06 4.95 12.55
CA LYS A 85 -1.12 4.50 13.94
C LYS A 85 -2.47 4.90 14.54
N ARG A 86 -3.21 3.91 15.06
CA ARG A 86 -4.46 4.16 15.79
C ARG A 86 -4.19 4.16 17.29
N LEU A 87 -4.91 5.00 18.02
CA LEU A 87 -4.93 4.98 19.48
C LEU A 87 -5.88 3.89 19.96
N ASP A 88 -5.61 3.35 21.15
CA ASP A 88 -6.44 2.35 21.81
C ASP A 88 -7.13 2.99 23.02
N PHE A 89 -8.44 3.18 22.92
CA PHE A 89 -9.29 3.71 23.99
C PHE A 89 -10.62 2.98 24.03
N LEU A 90 -11.25 2.91 25.22
CA LEU A 90 -12.57 2.29 25.39
C LEU A 90 -13.63 3.09 24.60
N GLY A 91 -14.36 2.41 23.72
CA GLY A 91 -15.30 3.02 22.77
C GLY A 91 -14.94 2.79 21.30
N LYS A 92 -13.74 2.26 21.01
CA LYS A 92 -13.30 1.82 19.67
C LYS A 92 -13.99 0.51 19.23
N THR A 93 -15.27 0.32 19.53
CA THR A 93 -16.06 -0.77 18.96
C THR A 93 -16.47 -0.38 17.55
N VAL A 94 -15.55 -0.53 16.60
CA VAL A 94 -15.96 -0.72 15.19
C VAL A 94 -15.92 -2.22 14.96
N SER A 95 -17.00 -2.87 15.36
CA SER A 95 -17.30 -4.25 15.01
C SER A 95 -17.64 -4.30 13.52
N GLY A 96 -16.70 -4.74 12.69
CA GLY A 96 -16.96 -5.12 11.31
C GLY A 96 -16.68 -4.03 10.25
N THR A 97 -15.79 -4.38 9.32
CA THR A 97 -15.79 -4.02 7.90
C THR A 97 -15.56 -2.59 7.40
N GLU A 98 -15.30 -1.58 8.24
CA GLU A 98 -14.82 -0.28 7.70
C GLU A 98 -13.56 0.22 8.39
N GLU A 99 -12.43 0.09 7.69
CA GLU A 99 -11.28 0.91 7.98
C GLU A 99 -11.58 2.34 7.57
N SER A 100 -11.77 3.23 8.55
CA SER A 100 -11.86 4.66 8.25
C SER A 100 -10.54 5.11 7.58
N PRO A 101 -10.60 5.60 6.33
CA PRO A 101 -9.43 6.10 5.63
C PRO A 101 -8.96 7.42 6.26
N PRO A 102 -7.75 7.92 5.91
CA PRO A 102 -7.32 9.24 6.36
C PRO A 102 -8.41 10.28 6.06
N ALA A 103 -8.60 11.26 6.95
CA ALA A 103 -9.71 12.23 6.85
C ALA A 103 -9.79 12.95 5.49
N LEU A 104 -8.67 13.09 4.77
CA LEU A 104 -8.63 13.66 3.42
C LEU A 104 -9.30 12.77 2.36
N CYS A 105 -9.27 11.46 2.56
CA CYS A 105 -9.86 10.45 1.67
C CYS A 105 -11.28 10.02 2.14
N ALA A 106 -11.69 10.44 3.34
CA ALA A 106 -13.04 10.18 3.84
C ALA A 106 -13.99 11.27 3.31
N THR A 107 -14.72 10.98 2.24
CA THR A 107 -15.96 11.71 1.98
C THR A 107 -16.93 11.32 3.11
N ALA A 108 -17.33 12.27 3.94
CA ALA A 108 -18.30 12.00 5.00
C ALA A 108 -19.57 11.40 4.39
N PRO A 109 -20.11 10.29 4.93
CA PRO A 109 -21.45 9.86 4.54
C PRO A 109 -22.42 11.01 4.88
N PRO A 110 -23.43 11.30 4.02
CA PRO A 110 -24.43 12.30 4.34
C PRO A 110 -25.11 11.92 5.66
N ASP A 111 -25.22 12.89 6.57
CA ASP A 111 -25.86 12.73 7.88
C ASP A 111 -27.20 11.99 7.72
N ILE A 112 -27.30 10.80 8.30
CA ILE A 112 -28.59 10.13 8.49
C ILE A 112 -29.31 10.90 9.60
N PRO A 113 -30.45 11.55 9.33
CA PRO A 113 -31.19 12.25 10.37
C PRO A 113 -31.69 11.22 11.39
N GLN A 114 -31.54 11.57 12.68
CA GLN A 114 -32.03 10.76 13.81
C GLN A 114 -33.53 10.53 13.79
#